data_AF-A0A538LY32-F1
#
_entry.id   AF-A0A538LY32-F1
#
_cell.length_a   1.000
_cell.length_b   1.000
_cell.length_c   1.000
_cell.angle_alpha   90.00
_cell.angle_beta   90.00
_cell.angle_gamma   90.00
#
_symmetry.space_group_name_H-M   'P 1'
#
loop_
_entity.id
_entity.type
_entity.pdbx_description
1 polymer ?
#
loop_
_entity_poly.entity_id
_entity_poly.type
_entity_poly.pdbx_seq_one_letter_code
_entity_poly.pdbx_strand_id
1 'polypeptide(L)'
;MADQATQLRQLNPAARLGGTTIVGTDDGQRLAVSKGPAFVMALGPNETIVGSPGNDELGSRGANTTIYGGGGDDFIYGGPHSTLVGGPGRDLLADSDDNATIQVTGSDNEVVVSGHGDRVSCAPGSQNDLIFAGSSDSVDPNCLANHAQIRPAASFSPASPGFRVVSAAEPARMGGDSRATLLAATTVKGQGTNADPFVAPCDNPSQQDCTVSSFPARSLKGVWANEYVPAYKCPDDHSWLLIQNYAPPGTTLVQGVEIRQPISPWPISVSIVGWTGSHDTRPGESSLGKKTGTTTGFPNSSATNWSTGYAPYQVVLHCTSRVQVQYHN
;
A
#
# COMPACT_ATOMS: atom_id res chain seq x y z
N MET A 1 -20.17 12.64 15.37
CA MET A 1 -19.19 11.55 15.57
C MET A 1 -19.85 10.19 15.76
N ALA A 2 -20.86 10.03 16.62
CA ALA A 2 -21.50 8.72 16.86
C ALA A 2 -22.09 8.02 15.61
N ASP A 3 -22.72 8.77 14.70
CA ASP A 3 -23.27 8.21 13.45
C ASP A 3 -22.18 7.73 12.49
N GLN A 4 -21.14 8.55 12.29
CA GLN A 4 -19.95 8.19 11.50
C GLN A 4 -19.21 6.97 12.06
N ALA A 5 -19.04 6.88 13.38
CA ALA A 5 -18.39 5.73 14.01
C ALA A 5 -19.20 4.44 13.82
N THR A 6 -20.53 4.55 13.89
CA THR A 6 -21.42 3.40 13.64
C THR A 6 -21.30 2.92 12.19
N GLN A 7 -21.26 3.84 11.22
CA GLN A 7 -21.04 3.49 9.81
C GLN A 7 -19.68 2.82 9.58
N LEU A 8 -18.61 3.38 10.14
CA LEU A 8 -17.26 2.80 10.01
C LEU A 8 -17.15 1.40 10.62
N ARG A 9 -17.75 1.17 11.79
CA ARG A 9 -17.78 -0.17 12.41
C ARG A 9 -18.56 -1.18 11.58
N GLN A 10 -19.58 -0.76 10.83
CA GLN A 10 -20.34 -1.64 9.93
C GLN A 10 -19.54 -2.06 8.69
N LEU A 11 -18.62 -1.22 8.21
CA LEU A 11 -17.76 -1.56 7.07
C LEU A 11 -16.79 -2.70 7.39
N ASN A 12 -16.37 -2.81 8.67
CA ASN A 12 -15.58 -3.91 9.23
C ASN A 12 -14.55 -4.49 8.25
N PRO A 13 -13.58 -3.70 7.75
CA PRO A 13 -12.59 -4.16 6.79
C PRO A 13 -11.84 -5.41 7.27
N ALA A 14 -11.66 -5.55 8.59
CA ALA A 14 -11.00 -6.70 9.17
C ALA A 14 -11.78 -8.01 9.04
N ALA A 15 -13.11 -7.98 8.85
CA ALA A 15 -13.91 -9.20 8.64
C ALA A 15 -13.43 -10.01 7.45
N ARG A 16 -12.93 -9.33 6.41
CA ARG A 16 -12.35 -9.98 5.24
C ARG A 16 -11.00 -10.61 5.53
N LEU A 17 -10.26 -10.11 6.53
CA LEU A 17 -8.91 -10.59 6.82
C LEU A 17 -8.82 -11.39 8.13
N GLY A 18 -9.94 -11.87 8.67
CA GLY A 18 -9.94 -12.57 9.96
C GLY A 18 -9.31 -11.75 11.09
N GLY A 19 -9.34 -10.42 10.96
CA GLY A 19 -8.68 -9.46 11.82
C GLY A 19 -9.64 -8.80 12.83
N THR A 20 -9.20 -7.68 13.40
CA THR A 20 -10.01 -6.89 14.34
C THR A 20 -10.24 -5.47 13.83
N THR A 21 -11.50 -5.03 13.74
CA THR A 21 -11.84 -3.61 13.47
C THR A 21 -12.19 -2.89 14.77
N ILE A 22 -11.54 -1.75 15.03
CA ILE A 22 -11.81 -0.87 16.18
C ILE A 22 -12.01 0.57 15.70
N VAL A 23 -13.07 1.22 16.17
CA VAL A 23 -13.27 2.67 15.99
C VAL A 23 -13.40 3.32 17.36
N GLY A 24 -12.41 4.12 17.74
CA GLY A 24 -12.41 4.94 18.95
C GLY A 24 -13.09 6.29 18.70
N THR A 25 -13.85 6.77 19.66
CA THR A 25 -14.63 8.02 19.54
C THR A 25 -14.51 8.94 20.73
N ASP A 26 -14.12 8.39 21.88
CA ASP A 26 -14.05 9.14 23.12
C ASP A 26 -12.65 9.76 23.23
N ASP A 27 -12.39 10.54 24.28
CA ASP A 27 -11.09 11.15 24.54
C ASP A 27 -10.21 10.19 25.36
N GLY A 28 -8.96 10.00 24.94
CA GLY A 28 -7.94 9.31 25.73
C GLY A 28 -8.12 7.78 25.84
N GLN A 29 -8.77 7.12 24.89
CA GLN A 29 -8.92 5.67 24.89
C GLN A 29 -7.61 4.97 24.46
N ARG A 30 -7.47 3.72 24.93
CA ARG A 30 -6.44 2.79 24.45
C ARG A 30 -7.09 1.74 23.56
N LEU A 31 -6.79 1.79 22.27
CA LEU A 31 -7.32 0.92 21.22
C LEU A 31 -6.26 -0.12 20.84
N ALA A 32 -6.31 -1.31 21.43
CA ALA A 32 -5.26 -2.32 21.28
C ALA A 32 -5.77 -3.62 20.65
N VAL A 33 -5.00 -4.19 19.71
CA VAL A 33 -5.26 -5.49 19.07
C VAL A 33 -4.09 -6.43 19.36
N SER A 34 -4.36 -7.65 19.82
CA SER A 34 -3.31 -8.56 20.29
C SER A 34 -2.85 -9.59 19.25
N LYS A 35 -3.60 -9.80 18.16
CA LYS A 35 -3.29 -10.80 17.14
C LYS A 35 -4.03 -10.52 15.83
N GLY A 36 -3.39 -10.92 14.73
CA GLY A 36 -3.93 -10.81 13.38
C GLY A 36 -4.10 -9.35 12.94
N PRO A 37 -4.37 -9.12 11.64
CA PRO A 37 -4.45 -7.77 11.09
C PRO A 37 -5.43 -6.88 11.86
N ALA A 38 -4.95 -5.72 12.31
CA ALA A 38 -5.72 -4.70 13.00
C ALA A 38 -6.17 -3.62 12.01
N PHE A 39 -7.43 -3.20 12.13
CA PHE A 39 -7.99 -2.08 11.38
C PHE A 39 -8.54 -1.07 12.39
N VAL A 40 -7.73 -0.07 12.74
CA VAL A 40 -8.07 0.85 13.84
C VAL A 40 -8.19 2.27 13.33
N MET A 41 -9.28 2.95 13.69
CA MET A 41 -9.46 4.39 13.46
C MET A 41 -9.83 5.10 14.75
N ALA A 42 -8.96 6.00 15.18
CA ALA A 42 -9.24 6.96 16.25
C ALA A 42 -9.96 8.19 15.67
N LEU A 43 -11.15 8.49 16.16
CA LEU A 43 -11.89 9.72 15.84
C LEU A 43 -11.84 10.75 16.97
N GLY A 44 -11.59 10.31 18.21
CA GLY A 44 -11.42 11.17 19.37
C GLY A 44 -9.97 11.63 19.54
N PRO A 45 -9.73 12.70 20.32
CA PRO A 45 -8.38 13.20 20.59
C PRO A 45 -7.65 12.36 21.66
N ASN A 46 -6.33 12.53 21.74
CA ASN A 46 -5.44 11.95 22.75
C ASN A 46 -5.46 10.40 22.82
N GLU A 47 -5.86 9.75 21.73
CA GLU A 47 -5.99 8.30 21.65
C GLU A 47 -4.62 7.62 21.67
N THR A 48 -4.58 6.37 22.15
CA THR A 48 -3.43 5.48 21.99
C THR A 48 -3.85 4.25 21.21
N ILE A 49 -3.33 4.09 19.99
CA ILE A 49 -3.53 2.91 19.16
C ILE A 49 -2.32 1.99 19.32
N VAL A 50 -2.59 0.70 19.54
CA VAL A 50 -1.55 -0.35 19.57
C VAL A 50 -1.98 -1.49 18.66
N GLY A 51 -1.27 -1.65 17.56
CA GLY A 51 -1.42 -2.79 16.68
C GLY A 51 -0.85 -4.09 17.27
N SER A 52 -0.80 -5.08 16.41
CA SER A 52 -0.55 -6.47 16.65
C SER A 52 0.82 -6.88 16.12
N PRO A 53 1.21 -8.17 16.23
CA PRO A 53 2.38 -8.70 15.52
C PRO A 53 2.15 -9.04 14.04
N GLY A 54 1.00 -8.66 13.45
CA GLY A 54 0.71 -8.87 12.03
C GLY A 54 0.56 -7.53 11.30
N ASN A 55 0.46 -7.59 9.98
CA ASN A 55 0.36 -6.40 9.14
C ASN A 55 -0.95 -5.66 9.40
N ASP A 56 -0.83 -4.45 9.93
CA ASP A 56 -1.95 -3.66 10.41
C ASP A 56 -2.22 -2.42 9.55
N GLU A 57 -3.43 -1.91 9.71
CA GLU A 57 -3.98 -0.73 9.04
C GLU A 57 -4.52 0.21 10.14
N LEU A 58 -3.66 1.12 10.59
CA LEU A 58 -3.91 1.97 11.75
C LEU A 58 -3.99 3.43 11.34
N GLY A 59 -4.92 4.19 11.90
CA GLY A 59 -4.90 5.63 11.70
C GLY A 59 -5.73 6.46 12.65
N SER A 60 -5.53 7.77 12.58
CA SER A 60 -6.28 8.74 13.38
C SER A 60 -6.80 9.91 12.56
N ARG A 61 -7.93 10.44 12.99
CA ARG A 61 -8.44 11.78 12.62
C ARG A 61 -8.49 12.71 13.83
N GLY A 62 -8.28 12.19 15.03
CA GLY A 62 -8.23 12.97 16.26
C GLY A 62 -6.82 13.49 16.53
N ALA A 63 -6.75 14.67 17.16
CA ALA A 63 -5.47 15.28 17.49
C ALA A 63 -4.73 14.51 18.60
N ASN A 64 -3.41 14.67 18.68
CA ASN A 64 -2.54 14.12 19.72
C ASN A 64 -2.63 12.59 19.88
N THR A 65 -2.88 11.86 18.80
CA THR A 65 -2.96 10.40 18.85
C THR A 65 -1.56 9.80 18.82
N THR A 66 -1.29 8.83 19.69
CA THR A 66 -0.07 8.00 19.60
C THR A 66 -0.42 6.66 18.96
N ILE A 67 0.31 6.26 17.91
CA ILE A 67 0.07 5.02 17.18
C ILE A 67 1.34 4.17 17.18
N TYR A 68 1.21 2.93 17.65
CA TYR A 68 2.24 1.90 17.58
C TYR A 68 1.77 0.81 16.62
N GLY A 69 2.49 0.56 15.53
CA GLY A 69 2.18 -0.50 14.55
C GLY A 69 2.28 -1.87 15.17
N GLY A 70 3.35 -2.13 15.91
CA GLY A 70 3.55 -3.41 16.56
C GLY A 70 4.65 -4.14 15.83
N GLY A 71 4.37 -5.25 15.17
CA GLY A 71 5.33 -5.84 14.24
C GLY A 71 4.60 -6.40 13.02
N GLY A 72 5.33 -6.63 11.94
CA GLY A 72 4.72 -6.86 10.63
C GLY A 72 4.89 -5.61 9.77
N ASP A 73 4.41 -5.66 8.54
CA ASP A 73 4.50 -4.53 7.61
C ASP A 73 3.23 -3.68 7.75
N ASP A 74 3.32 -2.58 8.51
CA ASP A 74 2.16 -1.79 8.92
C ASP A 74 1.91 -0.56 8.04
N PHE A 75 0.63 -0.23 7.83
CA PHE A 75 0.21 1.09 7.32
C PHE A 75 -0.27 1.94 8.50
N ILE A 76 0.39 3.06 8.73
CA ILE A 76 0.09 3.95 9.85
C ILE A 76 -0.15 5.37 9.33
N TYR A 77 -1.33 5.90 9.62
CA TYR A 77 -1.71 7.26 9.26
C TYR A 77 -2.00 8.15 10.47
N GLY A 78 -1.22 9.20 10.65
CA GLY A 78 -1.37 10.16 11.73
C GLY A 78 -2.53 11.13 11.56
N GLY A 79 -3.01 11.64 12.69
CA GLY A 79 -3.87 12.83 12.72
C GLY A 79 -3.07 14.04 13.21
N PRO A 80 -3.71 15.19 13.43
CA PRO A 80 -3.02 16.40 13.87
C PRO A 80 -2.16 16.16 15.11
N HIS A 81 -0.90 16.61 15.11
CA HIS A 81 0.03 16.45 16.23
C HIS A 81 0.22 14.98 16.69
N SER A 82 0.14 14.02 15.76
CA SER A 82 0.27 12.61 16.11
C SER A 82 1.71 12.21 16.46
N THR A 83 1.84 11.08 17.15
CA THR A 83 3.10 10.38 17.32
C THR A 83 3.00 8.99 16.69
N LEU A 84 3.82 8.70 15.69
CA LEU A 84 3.78 7.43 14.94
C LEU A 84 5.03 6.61 15.18
N VAL A 85 4.86 5.34 15.50
CA VAL A 85 5.93 4.35 15.67
C VAL A 85 5.56 3.11 14.89
N GLY A 86 6.35 2.75 13.87
CA GLY A 86 6.10 1.57 13.04
C GLY A 86 6.22 0.28 13.84
N GLY A 87 7.43 0.02 14.33
CA GLY A 87 7.79 -1.24 14.97
C GLY A 87 8.81 -2.00 14.14
N PRO A 88 8.98 -3.32 14.35
CA PRO A 88 9.76 -4.16 13.47
C PRO A 88 8.94 -4.58 12.24
N GLY A 89 9.50 -4.34 11.06
CA GLY A 89 8.87 -4.67 9.78
C GLY A 89 9.19 -3.58 8.78
N ARG A 90 8.52 -3.63 7.63
CA ARG A 90 8.58 -2.61 6.59
C ARG A 90 7.32 -1.77 6.64
N ASP A 91 7.38 -0.71 7.41
CA ASP A 91 6.23 0.13 7.72
C ASP A 91 6.12 1.30 6.76
N LEU A 92 4.88 1.75 6.55
CA LEU A 92 4.58 3.05 5.99
C LEU A 92 4.01 3.95 7.07
N LEU A 93 4.72 5.05 7.33
CA LEU A 93 4.34 6.08 8.29
C LEU A 93 3.98 7.35 7.53
N ALA A 94 2.70 7.73 7.54
CA ALA A 94 2.23 8.91 6.82
C ALA A 94 1.52 9.90 7.74
N ASP A 95 1.83 11.17 7.56
CA ASP A 95 1.09 12.28 8.18
C ASP A 95 1.02 13.47 7.20
N SER A 96 -0.13 14.13 7.17
CA SER A 96 -0.37 15.32 6.33
C SER A 96 -0.70 16.56 7.13
N ASP A 97 -0.88 16.42 8.43
CA ASP A 97 -1.15 17.50 9.36
C ASP A 97 0.18 18.02 9.96
N ASP A 98 0.12 19.18 10.60
CA ASP A 98 1.32 19.83 11.14
C ASP A 98 1.78 19.19 12.46
N ASN A 99 3.09 19.26 12.69
CA ASN A 99 3.79 18.91 13.93
C ASN A 99 3.65 17.42 14.33
N ALA A 100 3.66 16.52 13.35
CA ALA A 100 3.77 15.09 13.60
C ALA A 100 5.14 14.73 14.18
N THR A 101 5.17 13.71 15.04
CA THR A 101 6.40 13.11 15.55
C THR A 101 6.49 11.66 15.07
N ILE A 102 7.47 11.37 14.23
CA ILE A 102 7.67 10.05 13.64
C ILE A 102 8.93 9.42 14.25
N GLN A 103 8.76 8.24 14.82
CA GLN A 103 9.86 7.37 15.25
C GLN A 103 9.94 6.17 14.32
N VAL A 104 10.90 6.23 13.40
CA VAL A 104 11.21 5.15 12.47
C VAL A 104 12.01 4.08 13.22
N THR A 105 11.48 2.87 13.23
CA THR A 105 12.11 1.67 13.74
C THR A 105 12.01 0.58 12.67
N GLY A 106 12.76 -0.50 12.78
CA GLY A 106 12.81 -1.48 11.68
C GLY A 106 13.68 -0.99 10.53
N SER A 107 13.51 -1.54 9.34
CA SER A 107 14.29 -1.18 8.15
C SER A 107 13.40 -1.23 6.91
N ASP A 108 13.85 -0.59 5.83
CA ASP A 108 13.14 -0.52 4.55
C ASP A 108 11.74 0.11 4.68
N ASN A 109 11.57 1.04 5.64
CA ASN A 109 10.34 1.78 5.86
C ASN A 109 10.19 2.90 4.85
N GLU A 110 8.96 3.38 4.70
CA GLU A 110 8.67 4.60 3.97
C GLU A 110 7.94 5.60 4.87
N VAL A 111 8.44 6.83 4.91
CA VAL A 111 7.92 7.91 5.74
C VAL A 111 7.50 9.05 4.84
N VAL A 112 6.26 9.47 4.97
CA VAL A 112 5.69 10.58 4.19
C VAL A 112 5.11 11.60 5.15
N VAL A 113 5.88 12.65 5.42
CA VAL A 113 5.41 13.80 6.18
C VAL A 113 5.28 15.00 5.25
N SER A 114 4.03 15.40 5.02
CA SER A 114 3.68 16.46 4.05
C SER A 114 3.13 17.72 4.69
N GLY A 115 2.89 17.68 6.00
CA GLY A 115 2.55 18.84 6.81
C GLY A 115 3.77 19.71 7.10
N HIS A 116 3.65 20.55 8.12
CA HIS A 116 4.71 21.45 8.54
C HIS A 116 5.18 21.21 9.97
N GLY A 117 6.49 21.35 10.19
CA GLY A 117 7.06 21.34 11.52
C GLY A 117 7.22 19.93 12.08
N ASP A 118 7.25 18.93 11.20
CA ASP A 118 7.30 17.53 11.58
C ASP A 118 8.69 17.17 12.11
N ARG A 119 8.73 16.12 12.94
CA ARG A 119 9.97 15.59 13.53
C ARG A 119 10.09 14.13 13.16
N VAL A 120 11.11 13.78 12.39
CA VAL A 120 11.40 12.39 12.02
C VAL A 120 12.70 11.97 12.69
N SER A 121 12.64 10.90 13.47
CA SER A 121 13.79 10.29 14.15
C SER A 121 13.91 8.82 13.75
N CYS A 122 15.13 8.34 13.55
CA CYS A 122 15.38 6.95 13.17
C CYS A 122 16.16 6.25 14.27
N ALA A 123 15.68 5.08 14.68
CA ALA A 123 16.31 4.28 15.71
C ALA A 123 17.69 3.79 15.26
N PRO A 124 18.64 3.59 16.19
CA PRO A 124 19.93 2.97 15.86
C PRO A 124 19.73 1.60 15.20
N GLY A 125 20.37 1.39 14.04
CA GLY A 125 20.28 0.14 13.28
C GLY A 125 19.18 0.10 12.22
N SER A 126 18.28 1.09 12.19
CA SER A 126 17.36 1.34 11.07
C SER A 126 18.15 1.57 9.79
N GLN A 127 17.73 0.93 8.70
CA GLN A 127 18.45 0.95 7.43
C GLN A 127 17.48 1.05 6.25
N ASN A 128 17.94 1.68 5.16
CA ASN A 128 17.26 1.76 3.86
C ASN A 128 15.88 2.43 3.87
N ASP A 129 15.62 3.31 4.83
CA ASP A 129 14.35 4.01 4.91
C ASP A 129 14.22 5.05 3.78
N LEU A 130 13.01 5.29 3.30
CA LEU A 130 12.72 6.33 2.32
C LEU A 130 11.91 7.42 3.01
N ILE A 131 12.47 8.63 3.13
CA ILE A 131 11.84 9.71 3.90
C ILE A 131 11.51 10.87 2.96
N PHE A 132 10.23 11.18 2.85
CA PHE A 132 9.72 12.37 2.22
C PHE A 132 9.37 13.39 3.29
N ALA A 133 10.10 14.50 3.31
CA ALA A 133 9.90 15.57 4.27
C ALA A 133 9.94 16.95 3.59
N GLY A 134 9.13 17.87 4.09
CA GLY A 134 9.12 19.27 3.70
C GLY A 134 10.31 20.05 4.28
N SER A 135 10.53 21.26 3.76
CA SER A 135 11.62 22.14 4.23
C SER A 135 11.42 22.67 5.65
N SER A 136 10.19 22.63 6.16
CA SER A 136 9.83 23.01 7.54
C SER A 136 10.18 21.94 8.57
N ASP A 137 10.52 20.74 8.11
CA ASP A 137 10.55 19.57 8.97
C ASP A 137 11.97 19.29 9.43
N SER A 138 12.07 18.64 10.57
CA SER A 138 13.33 18.26 11.18
C SER A 138 13.52 16.75 11.07
N VAL A 139 14.54 16.33 10.34
CA VAL A 139 14.93 14.92 10.24
C VAL A 139 16.24 14.72 11.00
N ASP A 140 16.24 13.79 11.95
CA ASP A 140 17.38 13.49 12.81
C ASP A 140 18.61 13.04 11.99
N PRO A 141 19.84 13.48 12.34
CA PRO A 141 21.07 13.00 11.71
C PRO A 141 21.24 11.47 11.64
N ASN A 142 20.65 10.71 12.56
CA ASN A 142 20.69 9.25 12.53
C ASN A 142 19.95 8.67 11.32
N CYS A 143 18.91 9.35 10.83
CA CYS A 143 18.25 8.99 9.57
C CYS A 143 19.18 9.25 8.38
N LEU A 144 19.93 10.35 8.42
CA LEU A 144 20.86 10.76 7.36
C LEU A 144 22.08 9.83 7.24
N ALA A 145 22.53 9.27 8.37
CA ALA A 145 23.74 8.45 8.42
C ALA A 145 23.56 7.03 7.86
N ASN A 146 22.33 6.49 7.86
CA ASN A 146 22.08 5.05 7.67
C ASN A 146 21.07 4.72 6.55
N HIS A 147 21.14 5.44 5.42
CA HIS A 147 20.35 5.20 4.19
C HIS A 147 18.91 5.72 4.19
N ALA A 148 18.65 6.93 4.69
CA ALA A 148 17.48 7.70 4.26
C ALA A 148 17.75 8.35 2.89
N GLN A 149 17.06 7.95 1.82
CA GLN A 149 16.92 8.84 0.67
C GLN A 149 15.95 9.96 1.07
N ILE A 150 16.46 11.03 1.69
CA ILE A 150 15.60 12.17 2.00
C ILE A 150 15.25 12.87 0.70
N ARG A 151 13.96 12.90 0.40
CA ARG A 151 13.39 13.54 -0.76
C ARG A 151 12.47 14.67 -0.30
N PRO A 152 12.44 15.81 -1.01
CA PRO A 152 11.41 16.81 -0.77
C PRO A 152 10.02 16.17 -0.78
N ALA A 153 9.12 16.53 0.16
CA ALA A 153 7.74 16.07 0.11
C ALA A 153 7.07 16.36 -1.24
N ALA A 154 7.42 17.46 -1.91
CA ALA A 154 6.95 17.78 -3.27
C ALA A 154 7.45 16.81 -4.36
N SER A 155 8.54 16.06 -4.10
CA SER A 155 9.04 14.99 -4.96
C SER A 155 8.48 13.62 -4.62
N PHE A 156 7.54 13.56 -3.66
CA PHE A 156 6.56 12.49 -3.56
C PHE A 156 5.76 12.46 -4.87
N SER A 157 6.29 11.72 -5.84
CA SER A 157 5.70 11.53 -7.15
C SER A 157 5.69 10.04 -7.46
N PRO A 158 4.62 9.32 -7.10
CA PRO A 158 4.26 8.05 -7.72
C PRO A 158 3.48 8.30 -9.02
N ALA A 159 3.55 9.49 -9.63
CA ALA A 159 2.88 9.74 -10.90
C ALA A 159 3.51 8.86 -11.98
N SER A 160 2.98 7.64 -12.13
CA SER A 160 3.28 6.80 -13.27
C SER A 160 2.82 7.57 -14.51
N PRO A 161 3.74 7.92 -15.43
CA PRO A 161 3.36 8.59 -16.66
C PRO A 161 2.25 7.79 -17.35
N GLY A 162 1.06 8.39 -17.50
CA GLY A 162 -0.08 7.75 -18.17
C GLY A 162 -1.18 7.15 -17.28
N PHE A 163 -1.15 7.29 -15.94
CA PHE A 163 -2.30 6.89 -15.10
C PHE A 163 -3.53 7.77 -15.41
N ARG A 164 -4.52 7.19 -16.10
CA ARG A 164 -5.84 7.80 -16.33
C ARG A 164 -6.88 6.93 -15.65
N VAL A 165 -7.60 7.51 -14.68
CA VAL A 165 -8.77 6.84 -14.09
C VAL A 165 -9.83 6.71 -15.16
N VAL A 166 -10.09 5.49 -15.63
CA VAL A 166 -11.29 5.20 -16.41
C VAL A 166 -12.40 5.14 -15.38
N SER A 167 -13.13 6.24 -15.19
CA SER A 167 -14.17 6.33 -14.17
C SER A 167 -15.21 5.22 -14.37
N ALA A 168 -15.59 4.57 -13.27
CA ALA A 168 -16.80 3.76 -13.22
C ALA A 168 -18.01 4.70 -13.35
N ALA A 169 -18.45 4.91 -14.60
CA ALA A 169 -19.71 5.48 -15.05
C ALA A 169 -20.29 6.69 -14.28
N GLU A 170 -20.15 7.88 -14.84
CA GLU A 170 -21.36 8.70 -15.03
C GLU A 170 -22.15 8.06 -16.20
N PRO A 171 -23.48 7.92 -16.14
CA PRO A 171 -24.24 7.37 -17.25
C PRO A 171 -23.99 8.25 -18.48
N ALA A 172 -23.43 7.62 -19.51
CA ALA A 172 -23.04 8.24 -20.76
C ALA A 172 -24.11 9.21 -21.28
N ARG A 173 -23.79 10.51 -21.32
CA ARG A 173 -24.35 11.35 -22.37
C ARG A 173 -23.57 11.02 -23.64
N MET A 174 -24.22 10.30 -24.55
CA MET A 174 -23.71 10.03 -25.89
C MET A 174 -23.23 11.33 -26.54
N GLY A 175 -21.95 11.38 -26.90
CA GLY A 175 -21.37 12.43 -27.71
C GLY A 175 -19.85 12.32 -27.83
N GLY A 176 -19.37 11.67 -28.89
CA GLY A 176 -18.00 11.82 -29.41
C GLY A 176 -16.98 10.74 -29.01
N ASP A 177 -16.51 10.00 -30.01
CA ASP A 177 -15.28 9.18 -30.05
C ASP A 177 -15.17 7.90 -29.20
N SER A 178 -16.07 6.96 -29.50
CA SER A 178 -16.18 5.60 -28.95
C SER A 178 -15.19 4.56 -29.54
N ARG A 179 -14.03 4.95 -30.07
CA ARG A 179 -13.01 3.99 -30.57
C ARG A 179 -11.85 3.71 -29.61
N ALA A 180 -11.47 4.66 -28.75
CA ALA A 180 -10.34 4.47 -27.82
C ALA A 180 -10.74 3.72 -26.54
N THR A 181 -11.96 3.94 -26.04
CA THR A 181 -12.45 3.34 -24.78
C THR A 181 -12.87 1.88 -24.93
N LEU A 182 -13.14 1.41 -26.16
CA LEU A 182 -13.54 0.02 -26.41
C LEU A 182 -12.34 -0.95 -26.53
N LEU A 183 -11.12 -0.44 -26.77
CA LEU A 183 -9.93 -1.26 -27.05
C LEU A 183 -9.21 -1.77 -25.79
N ALA A 184 -9.29 -1.05 -24.66
CA ALA A 184 -8.61 -1.45 -23.42
C ALA A 184 -9.29 -2.62 -22.69
N ALA A 185 -10.60 -2.81 -22.89
CA ALA A 185 -11.35 -3.91 -22.28
C ALA A 185 -11.22 -5.25 -23.03
N THR A 186 -10.70 -5.26 -24.26
CA THR A 186 -10.68 -6.45 -25.13
C THR A 186 -9.44 -7.35 -25.00
N THR A 187 -8.41 -6.95 -24.23
CA THR A 187 -7.15 -7.70 -24.13
C THR A 187 -6.90 -8.38 -22.78
N VAL A 188 -7.60 -7.98 -21.72
CA VAL A 188 -7.50 -8.62 -20.40
C VAL A 188 -8.38 -9.88 -20.38
N LYS A 189 -7.79 -11.02 -20.03
CA LYS A 189 -8.47 -12.31 -19.88
C LYS A 189 -8.55 -12.69 -18.40
N GLY A 190 -9.45 -13.61 -18.08
CA GLY A 190 -9.66 -14.15 -16.73
C GLY A 190 -10.73 -13.40 -15.93
N GLN A 191 -11.09 -13.94 -14.78
CA GLN A 191 -12.08 -13.37 -13.85
C GLN A 191 -11.47 -12.73 -12.60
N GLY A 192 -10.13 -12.76 -12.47
CA GLY A 192 -9.42 -12.21 -11.31
C GLY A 192 -9.52 -13.08 -10.04
N THR A 193 -9.89 -14.35 -10.20
CA THR A 193 -9.92 -15.33 -9.10
C THR A 193 -8.59 -16.09 -9.03
N ASN A 194 -8.30 -16.78 -7.91
CA ASN A 194 -7.08 -17.60 -7.83
C ASN A 194 -7.04 -18.74 -8.87
N ALA A 195 -8.20 -19.24 -9.32
CA ALA A 195 -8.29 -20.27 -10.34
C ALA A 195 -8.23 -19.73 -11.78
N ASP A 196 -8.57 -18.45 -11.95
CA ASP A 196 -8.63 -17.76 -13.24
C ASP A 196 -8.20 -16.29 -13.08
N PRO A 197 -6.88 -16.05 -12.88
CA PRO A 197 -6.34 -14.72 -12.61
C PRO A 197 -6.42 -13.83 -13.84
N PHE A 198 -6.42 -12.51 -13.63
CA PHE A 198 -6.33 -11.57 -14.74
C PHE A 198 -4.97 -11.67 -15.44
N VAL A 199 -4.99 -11.79 -16.76
CA VAL A 199 -3.80 -11.82 -17.62
C VAL A 199 -3.99 -10.81 -18.75
N ALA A 200 -2.94 -10.05 -19.06
CA ALA A 200 -2.96 -9.12 -20.17
C ALA A 200 -1.63 -9.16 -20.94
N PRO A 201 -1.60 -8.77 -22.23
CA PRO A 201 -0.38 -8.75 -23.02
C PRO A 201 0.65 -7.77 -22.47
N CYS A 202 1.92 -8.07 -22.75
CA CYS A 202 3.03 -7.18 -22.52
C CYS A 202 2.93 -5.88 -23.33
N ASP A 203 3.26 -4.75 -22.70
CA ASP A 203 3.29 -3.43 -23.37
C ASP A 203 4.45 -3.36 -24.38
N ASN A 204 5.55 -4.07 -24.11
CA ASN A 204 6.79 -4.10 -24.88
C ASN A 204 7.33 -5.53 -25.03
N PRO A 205 6.63 -6.42 -25.77
CA PRO A 205 6.92 -7.86 -25.82
C PRO A 205 8.26 -8.22 -26.47
N SER A 206 8.90 -7.29 -27.18
CA SER A 206 10.24 -7.50 -27.76
C SER A 206 11.37 -7.39 -26.73
N GLN A 207 11.09 -6.81 -25.55
CA GLN A 207 12.06 -6.67 -24.47
C GLN A 207 12.08 -7.92 -23.60
N GLN A 208 13.22 -8.16 -22.96
CA GLN A 208 13.35 -9.24 -21.98
C GLN A 208 12.45 -9.04 -20.76
N ASP A 209 12.44 -7.80 -20.30
CA ASP A 209 11.71 -7.28 -19.16
C ASP A 209 10.59 -6.41 -19.70
N CYS A 210 9.39 -6.64 -19.21
CA CYS A 210 8.18 -6.08 -19.75
C CYS A 210 7.28 -5.54 -18.63
N THR A 211 6.56 -4.46 -18.95
CA THR A 211 5.47 -3.97 -18.12
C THR A 211 4.13 -4.42 -18.69
N VAL A 212 3.22 -4.81 -17.80
CA VAL A 212 1.83 -5.15 -18.10
C VAL A 212 0.94 -4.13 -17.40
N SER A 213 0.60 -3.04 -18.10
CA SER A 213 -0.15 -1.91 -17.53
C SER A 213 -1.60 -1.79 -17.99
N SER A 214 -2.07 -2.72 -18.82
CA SER A 214 -3.41 -2.69 -19.41
C SER A 214 -4.54 -3.17 -18.48
N PHE A 215 -4.23 -3.62 -17.26
CA PHE A 215 -5.24 -3.97 -16.28
C PHE A 215 -6.12 -2.75 -15.92
N PRO A 216 -7.45 -2.90 -15.78
CA PRO A 216 -8.32 -1.77 -15.50
C PRO A 216 -8.04 -1.17 -14.11
N ALA A 217 -8.10 0.15 -14.02
CA ALA A 217 -8.13 0.85 -12.74
C ALA A 217 -9.41 0.52 -11.96
N ARG A 218 -9.30 0.49 -10.64
CA ARG A 218 -10.36 0.25 -9.67
C ARG A 218 -10.54 1.51 -8.85
N SER A 219 -11.69 1.68 -8.21
CA SER A 219 -11.93 2.83 -7.32
C SER A 219 -12.86 2.47 -6.18
N LEU A 220 -12.42 2.78 -4.97
CA LEU A 220 -13.18 2.61 -3.74
C LEU A 220 -13.74 3.96 -3.31
N LYS A 221 -15.01 3.98 -2.88
CA LYS A 221 -15.71 5.21 -2.49
C LYS A 221 -15.99 5.21 -0.99
N GLY A 222 -15.52 6.24 -0.31
CA GLY A 222 -15.77 6.49 1.10
C GLY A 222 -14.73 5.85 2.02
N VAL A 223 -14.64 6.39 3.23
CA VAL A 223 -13.68 5.97 4.25
C VAL A 223 -13.92 4.50 4.60
N TRP A 224 -12.85 3.72 4.68
CA TRP A 224 -12.83 2.28 4.95
C TRP A 224 -13.60 1.39 3.98
N ALA A 225 -13.99 1.93 2.82
CA ALA A 225 -14.38 1.08 1.71
C ALA A 225 -13.21 0.14 1.40
N ASN A 226 -13.50 -1.17 1.35
CA ASN A 226 -12.50 -2.21 1.24
C ASN A 226 -12.89 -3.27 0.21
N GLU A 227 -11.89 -3.85 -0.43
CA GLU A 227 -12.04 -5.01 -1.31
C GLU A 227 -10.83 -5.93 -1.27
N TYR A 228 -10.99 -7.16 -1.77
CA TYR A 228 -9.84 -7.97 -2.12
C TYR A 228 -9.29 -7.49 -3.47
N VAL A 229 -7.99 -7.28 -3.55
CA VAL A 229 -7.34 -7.03 -4.84
C VAL A 229 -7.41 -8.33 -5.65
N PRO A 230 -7.87 -8.31 -6.92
CA PRO A 230 -7.94 -9.51 -7.75
C PRO A 230 -6.60 -10.23 -7.90
N ALA A 231 -6.63 -11.49 -8.31
CA ALA A 231 -5.42 -12.21 -8.67
C ALA A 231 -4.99 -11.80 -10.09
N TYR A 232 -3.69 -11.57 -10.28
CA TYR A 232 -3.08 -11.21 -11.55
C TYR A 232 -1.96 -12.18 -11.88
N LYS A 233 -1.73 -12.48 -13.17
CA LYS A 233 -0.64 -13.36 -13.61
C LYS A 233 0.08 -12.72 -14.79
N CYS A 234 1.40 -12.83 -14.78
CA CYS A 234 2.23 -12.47 -15.93
C CYS A 234 1.84 -13.31 -17.17
N PRO A 235 1.94 -12.74 -18.38
CA PRO A 235 1.63 -13.47 -19.61
C PRO A 235 2.67 -14.57 -19.87
N ASP A 236 2.29 -15.58 -20.66
CA ASP A 236 3.11 -16.78 -20.80
C ASP A 236 4.47 -16.52 -21.50
N ASP A 237 4.57 -15.49 -22.35
CA ASP A 237 5.82 -15.04 -22.98
C ASP A 237 6.79 -14.34 -22.01
N HIS A 238 6.29 -13.80 -20.90
CA HIS A 238 7.06 -13.20 -19.81
C HIS A 238 6.61 -13.76 -18.47
N SER A 239 6.73 -15.08 -18.30
CA SER A 239 6.03 -15.82 -17.24
C SER A 239 6.35 -15.44 -15.79
N TRP A 240 7.38 -14.65 -15.51
CA TRP A 240 7.89 -14.43 -14.16
C TRP A 240 7.79 -12.97 -13.73
N LEU A 241 7.43 -12.71 -12.47
CA LEU A 241 7.54 -11.38 -11.86
C LEU A 241 9.02 -11.02 -11.71
N LEU A 242 9.34 -9.78 -12.04
CA LEU A 242 10.67 -9.21 -11.85
C LEU A 242 11.03 -9.13 -10.37
N ILE A 243 12.25 -9.54 -10.01
CA ILE A 243 12.84 -9.42 -8.67
C ILE A 243 13.34 -7.98 -8.49
N GLN A 244 12.41 -7.04 -8.52
CA GLN A 244 12.64 -5.64 -8.24
C GLN A 244 11.44 -5.09 -7.45
N ASN A 245 11.72 -4.19 -6.51
CA ASN A 245 10.67 -3.53 -5.75
C ASN A 245 10.11 -2.37 -6.58
N TYR A 246 8.79 -2.41 -6.83
CA TYR A 246 8.04 -1.35 -7.49
C TYR A 246 6.87 -0.84 -6.62
N ALA A 247 6.84 -1.23 -5.35
CA ALA A 247 5.82 -0.78 -4.41
C ALA A 247 5.90 0.74 -4.28
N PRO A 248 4.86 1.51 -4.68
CA PRO A 248 4.77 2.89 -4.28
C PRO A 248 4.51 2.99 -2.76
N PRO A 249 4.66 4.19 -2.20
CA PRO A 249 4.12 4.52 -0.89
C PRO A 249 2.66 4.10 -0.74
N GLY A 250 2.29 3.63 0.44
CA GLY A 250 0.92 3.14 0.68
C GLY A 250 0.74 1.65 0.50
N THR A 251 1.77 0.90 0.08
CA THR A 251 1.57 -0.45 -0.42
C THR A 251 2.57 -1.48 0.07
N THR A 252 2.05 -2.66 0.41
CA THR A 252 2.84 -3.83 0.79
C THR A 252 2.73 -4.85 -0.33
N LEU A 253 3.72 -4.89 -1.23
CA LEU A 253 3.62 -5.69 -2.45
C LEU A 253 4.73 -6.73 -2.56
N VAL A 254 4.41 -7.86 -3.18
CA VAL A 254 5.43 -8.76 -3.72
C VAL A 254 6.22 -8.07 -4.84
N GLN A 255 7.51 -8.42 -4.96
CA GLN A 255 8.38 -7.92 -6.04
C GLN A 255 7.74 -8.11 -7.42
N GLY A 256 8.01 -7.16 -8.32
CA GLY A 256 7.45 -7.15 -9.67
C GLY A 256 6.02 -6.65 -9.74
N VAL A 257 5.43 -6.19 -8.63
CA VAL A 257 4.10 -5.58 -8.61
C VAL A 257 4.23 -4.09 -8.29
N GLU A 258 3.55 -3.27 -9.08
CA GLU A 258 3.40 -1.83 -8.91
C GLU A 258 1.92 -1.51 -8.69
N ILE A 259 1.63 -0.56 -7.81
CA ILE A 259 0.32 0.08 -7.75
C ILE A 259 0.45 1.49 -8.34
N ARG A 260 -0.47 1.86 -9.22
CA ARG A 260 -0.61 3.23 -9.71
C ARG A 260 -1.81 3.85 -9.06
N GLN A 261 -1.63 4.99 -8.42
CA GLN A 261 -2.70 5.74 -7.76
C GLN A 261 -2.44 7.25 -7.87
N PRO A 262 -3.48 8.10 -7.76
CA PRO A 262 -3.28 9.55 -7.71
C PRO A 262 -2.45 9.94 -6.50
N ILE A 263 -1.74 11.06 -6.63
CA ILE A 263 -1.13 11.73 -5.48
C ILE A 263 -2.28 12.23 -4.59
N SER A 264 -2.39 11.66 -3.40
CA SER A 264 -3.36 12.04 -2.39
C SER A 264 -2.68 11.92 -1.03
N PRO A 265 -2.91 12.87 -0.10
CA PRO A 265 -2.51 12.70 1.30
C PRO A 265 -3.20 11.48 1.92
N TRP A 266 -4.33 11.04 1.37
CA TRP A 266 -5.03 9.82 1.77
C TRP A 266 -4.92 8.78 0.63
N PRO A 267 -3.78 8.10 0.46
CA PRO A 267 -3.65 7.05 -0.54
C PRO A 267 -4.56 5.87 -0.20
N ILE A 268 -4.86 5.06 -1.21
CA ILE A 268 -5.45 3.75 -0.94
C ILE A 268 -4.34 2.89 -0.33
N SER A 269 -4.63 2.25 0.80
CA SER A 269 -3.74 1.21 1.32
C SER A 269 -3.95 -0.02 0.46
N VAL A 270 -2.89 -0.54 -0.16
CA VAL A 270 -2.97 -1.77 -0.98
C VAL A 270 -1.94 -2.77 -0.52
N SER A 271 -2.39 -3.90 -0.02
CA SER A 271 -1.54 -5.02 0.36
C SER A 271 -1.75 -6.18 -0.61
N ILE A 272 -0.66 -6.71 -1.16
CA ILE A 272 -0.62 -7.90 -2.01
C ILE A 272 0.62 -8.70 -1.61
N VAL A 273 0.43 -9.62 -0.66
CA VAL A 273 1.49 -10.47 -0.09
C VAL A 273 1.44 -11.89 -0.65
N GLY A 274 0.28 -12.32 -1.13
CA GLY A 274 0.12 -13.65 -1.71
C GLY A 274 0.54 -13.69 -3.17
N TRP A 275 1.22 -14.76 -3.56
CA TRP A 275 1.77 -14.95 -4.90
C TRP A 275 1.57 -16.38 -5.42
N THR A 276 1.56 -16.53 -6.74
CA THR A 276 1.56 -17.84 -7.41
C THR A 276 2.95 -18.15 -7.96
N GLY A 277 3.33 -19.43 -7.98
CA GLY A 277 4.65 -19.86 -8.45
C GLY A 277 5.07 -21.21 -7.89
N SER A 278 6.35 -21.54 -8.02
CA SER A 278 6.94 -22.73 -7.36
C SER A 278 8.21 -22.37 -6.59
N HIS A 279 8.57 -23.13 -5.57
CA HIS A 279 9.91 -23.07 -4.99
C HIS A 279 10.78 -24.11 -5.71
N ASP A 280 11.85 -23.70 -6.41
CA ASP A 280 12.95 -24.63 -6.70
C ASP A 280 13.89 -24.61 -5.51
N THR A 281 13.86 -25.65 -4.68
CA THR A 281 14.81 -25.83 -3.59
C THR A 281 16.02 -26.59 -4.11
N ARG A 282 17.00 -25.88 -4.67
CA ARG A 282 18.36 -26.42 -4.73
C ARG A 282 19.03 -26.16 -3.37
N PRO A 283 19.75 -27.13 -2.77
CA PRO A 283 20.46 -26.90 -1.52
C PRO A 283 21.46 -25.75 -1.68
N GLY A 284 21.27 -24.67 -0.91
CA GLY A 284 22.15 -23.48 -0.93
C GLY A 284 21.71 -22.32 -1.84
N GLU A 285 20.59 -22.43 -2.58
CA GLU A 285 20.06 -21.34 -3.41
C GLU A 285 18.61 -20.99 -3.01
N SER A 286 18.37 -19.75 -2.61
CA SER A 286 17.03 -19.17 -2.45
C SER A 286 16.47 -18.76 -3.81
N SER A 287 15.78 -19.69 -4.45
CA SER A 287 14.86 -19.53 -5.59
C SER A 287 15.33 -18.73 -6.81
N LEU A 288 15.58 -19.47 -7.89
CA LEU A 288 15.40 -19.06 -9.27
C LEU A 288 13.94 -18.56 -9.49
N GLY A 289 13.67 -17.28 -9.16
CA GLY A 289 12.64 -16.40 -9.72
C GLY A 289 11.36 -17.03 -10.27
N LYS A 290 10.66 -17.80 -9.42
CA LYS A 290 9.51 -18.61 -9.84
C LYS A 290 8.15 -17.98 -9.54
N LYS A 291 8.10 -16.71 -9.12
CA LYS A 291 6.83 -16.01 -8.89
C LYS A 291 6.21 -15.66 -10.24
N THR A 292 4.99 -16.12 -10.51
CA THR A 292 4.28 -15.94 -11.79
C THR A 292 3.15 -14.91 -11.71
N GLY A 293 2.78 -14.49 -10.51
CA GLY A 293 1.64 -13.61 -10.30
C GLY A 293 1.27 -13.46 -8.83
N THR A 294 0.10 -12.88 -8.59
CA THR A 294 -0.47 -12.59 -7.27
C THR A 294 -1.65 -13.52 -6.97
N THR A 295 -2.03 -13.62 -5.69
CA THR A 295 -3.26 -14.30 -5.27
C THR A 295 -4.19 -13.30 -4.58
N THR A 296 -5.48 -13.61 -4.60
CA THR A 296 -6.55 -12.83 -3.98
C THR A 296 -7.15 -13.55 -2.78
N GLY A 297 -7.95 -12.81 -2.00
CA GLY A 297 -8.62 -13.28 -0.81
C GLY A 297 -7.73 -13.24 0.43
N PHE A 298 -8.26 -13.65 1.57
CA PHE A 298 -7.48 -13.75 2.81
C PHE A 298 -6.43 -14.87 2.73
N PRO A 299 -5.19 -14.66 3.23
CA PRO A 299 -4.58 -13.41 3.74
C PRO A 299 -3.80 -12.63 2.67
N ASN A 300 -4.06 -12.90 1.40
CA ASN A 300 -3.17 -12.62 0.28
C ASN A 300 -3.26 -11.20 -0.26
N SER A 301 -4.42 -10.55 -0.18
CA SER A 301 -4.56 -9.19 -0.68
C SER A 301 -5.68 -8.39 -0.02
N SER A 302 -5.54 -7.07 0.02
CA SER A 302 -6.57 -6.11 0.41
C SER A 302 -6.31 -4.74 -0.23
N ALA A 303 -7.37 -3.97 -0.41
CA ALA A 303 -7.29 -2.54 -0.67
C ALA A 303 -8.29 -1.80 0.20
N THR A 304 -7.86 -0.71 0.84
CA THR A 304 -8.67 0.06 1.80
C THR A 304 -8.55 1.56 1.52
N ASN A 305 -9.68 2.23 1.30
CA ASN A 305 -9.74 3.67 1.11
C ASN A 305 -9.74 4.42 2.45
N TRP A 306 -8.80 5.33 2.65
CA TRP A 306 -8.75 6.17 3.86
C TRP A 306 -9.40 7.55 3.69
N SER A 307 -9.71 7.93 2.45
CA SER A 307 -10.33 9.19 2.09
C SER A 307 -11.85 9.14 2.19
N THR A 308 -12.48 10.30 2.39
CA THR A 308 -13.95 10.44 2.31
C THR A 308 -14.48 10.37 0.88
N GLY A 309 -13.61 10.55 -0.10
CA GLY A 309 -13.93 10.58 -1.52
C GLY A 309 -13.68 9.24 -2.21
N TYR A 310 -13.37 9.32 -3.51
CA TYR A 310 -12.94 8.18 -4.30
C TYR A 310 -11.42 8.05 -4.24
N ALA A 311 -10.94 6.86 -3.94
CA ALA A 311 -9.53 6.51 -4.07
C ALA A 311 -9.37 5.47 -5.18
N PRO A 312 -8.80 5.84 -6.34
CA PRO A 312 -8.55 4.90 -7.43
C PRO A 312 -7.16 4.30 -7.35
N TYR A 313 -7.03 3.07 -7.84
CA TYR A 313 -5.77 2.36 -7.94
C TYR A 313 -5.75 1.40 -9.12
N GLN A 314 -4.58 1.10 -9.66
CA GLN A 314 -4.39 0.15 -10.75
C GLN A 314 -3.19 -0.74 -10.43
N VAL A 315 -3.38 -2.05 -10.59
CA VAL A 315 -2.27 -3.01 -10.49
C VAL A 315 -1.53 -3.03 -11.81
N VAL A 316 -0.21 -3.00 -11.73
CA VAL A 316 0.71 -3.16 -12.86
C VAL A 316 1.69 -4.25 -12.50
N LEU A 317 1.92 -5.17 -13.44
CA LEU A 317 2.94 -6.21 -13.28
C LEU A 317 4.18 -5.86 -14.10
N HIS A 318 5.33 -6.10 -13.51
CA HIS A 318 6.63 -6.05 -14.14
C HIS A 318 7.12 -7.49 -14.24
N CYS A 319 7.17 -7.97 -15.47
CA CYS A 319 7.37 -9.36 -15.81
C CYS A 319 8.65 -9.55 -16.63
N THR A 320 9.21 -10.75 -16.62
CA THR A 320 10.41 -11.10 -17.38
C THR A 320 10.29 -12.47 -18.00
N SER A 321 10.89 -12.60 -19.18
CA SER A 321 11.04 -13.87 -19.90
C SER A 321 12.20 -14.72 -19.39
N ARG A 322 13.06 -14.17 -18.50
CA ARG A 322 14.20 -14.89 -17.91
C ARG A 322 13.97 -15.24 -16.45
N VAL A 323 14.42 -16.43 -16.06
CA VAL A 323 14.45 -16.83 -14.66
C VAL A 323 15.56 -16.05 -13.93
N GLN A 324 15.23 -15.40 -12.82
CA GLN A 324 16.16 -14.57 -12.04
C GLN A 324 16.59 -15.28 -10.75
N VAL A 325 17.80 -15.05 -10.23
CA VAL A 325 18.30 -15.69 -9.00
C VAL A 325 18.60 -14.62 -7.96
N GLN A 326 18.09 -14.77 -6.74
CA GLN A 326 18.42 -13.90 -5.61
C GLN A 326 19.31 -14.65 -4.63
N TYR A 327 20.57 -14.22 -4.51
CA TYR A 327 21.51 -14.75 -3.52
C TYR A 327 21.30 -13.98 -2.20
N HIS A 328 20.91 -14.69 -1.14
CA HIS A 328 21.01 -14.14 0.22
C HIS A 328 22.46 -14.33 0.69
N ASN A 329 23.17 -13.22 0.94
CA ASN A 329 24.43 -13.20 1.68
C ASN A 329 24.16 -13.02 3.17
#